data_AF-A0A6J8C6J5-F1
#
_entry.id   AF-A0A6J8C6J5-F1
#
_cell.length_a   1.000
_cell.length_b   1.000
_cell.length_c   1.000
_cell.angle_alpha   90.00
_cell.angle_beta   90.00
_cell.angle_gamma   90.00
#
_symmetry.space_group_name_H-M   'P 1'
#
loop_
_entity.id
_entity.type
_entity.pdbx_description
1 polymer ?
#
loop_
_entity_poly.entity_id
_entity_poly.type
_entity_poly.pdbx_seq_one_letter_code
_entity_poly.pdbx_strand_id
1 'polypeptide(L)'
;MSVQNNGSIYLHVYFVKEGKSPNPKDKLKYLKKYTVYNTKRLNKFKKRKFQNTVNLLTGETDVHPDLIKKENMSSYEILSHWHPNLTINMMDDHTPWARGSLPAPLDEYIEFVPGGEFYYPVIYFNDYWNLNTEYQPLNDTVKKLNLTLTYSPISLLRWQMYAAQNMRSKWYSMLGADFMEDSDNDQDSLKTAIIETNPYLLAMTIIVSIIHSVFEFLAFKNDIQFWRNRKL
;
A
#
# COMPACT_ATOMS: atom_id res chain seq x y z
N MET A 1 26.57 2.21 4.70
CA MET A 1 25.44 1.51 5.35
C MET A 1 24.79 0.63 4.30
N SER A 2 24.54 -0.67 4.53
CA SER A 2 24.08 -1.60 3.47
C SER A 2 22.82 -1.14 2.73
N VAL A 3 21.98 -0.34 3.38
CA VAL A 3 20.71 0.21 2.87
C VAL A 3 20.89 1.16 1.68
N GLN A 4 21.96 1.96 1.66
CA GLN A 4 22.25 2.92 0.58
C GLN A 4 22.58 2.20 -0.75
N ASN A 5 23.06 0.96 -0.67
CA ASN A 5 23.36 0.10 -1.82
C ASN A 5 22.22 -0.90 -2.07
N ASN A 6 20.97 -0.43 -2.06
CA ASN A 6 19.78 -1.27 -2.19
C ASN A 6 19.65 -2.38 -1.13
N GLY A 7 20.20 -2.18 0.06
CA GLY A 7 19.99 -3.09 1.18
C GLY A 7 18.55 -3.02 1.68
N SER A 8 18.06 -4.12 2.26
CA SER A 8 16.73 -4.18 2.88
C SER A 8 16.79 -3.83 4.37
N ILE A 9 15.87 -3.00 4.84
CA ILE A 9 15.64 -2.76 6.28
C ILE A 9 14.34 -3.42 6.68
N TYR A 10 14.36 -4.14 7.81
CA TYR A 10 13.18 -4.77 8.39
C TYR A 10 12.87 -4.18 9.76
N LEU A 11 11.59 -3.90 10.00
CA LEU A 11 11.03 -3.62 11.31
C LEU A 11 10.48 -4.92 11.90
N HIS A 12 10.94 -5.27 13.09
CA HIS A 12 10.47 -6.41 13.86
C HIS A 12 9.59 -5.91 15.00
N VAL A 13 8.33 -6.31 15.05
CA VAL A 13 7.37 -5.89 16.08
C VAL A 13 6.89 -7.09 16.86
N TYR A 14 6.93 -6.97 18.19
CA TYR A 14 6.48 -7.98 19.12
C TYR A 14 5.37 -7.41 19.99
N PHE A 15 4.23 -8.09 20.03
CA PHE A 15 3.16 -7.82 20.99
C PHE A 15 3.13 -8.95 22.01
N VAL A 16 3.16 -8.59 23.29
CA VAL A 16 3.15 -9.54 24.40
C VAL A 16 2.10 -9.14 25.42
N LYS A 17 1.55 -10.14 26.11
CA LYS A 17 0.71 -9.87 27.28
C LYS A 17 1.50 -9.10 28.33
N GLU A 18 0.83 -8.22 29.06
CA GLU A 18 1.41 -7.44 30.14
C GLU A 18 2.20 -8.32 31.13
N GLY A 19 3.39 -7.87 31.51
CA GLY A 19 4.30 -8.58 32.40
C GLY A 19 5.06 -9.77 31.77
N LYS A 20 4.86 -10.05 30.48
CA LYS A 20 5.59 -11.10 29.74
C LYS A 20 6.72 -10.52 28.89
N SER A 21 7.71 -11.34 28.61
CA SER A 21 8.89 -10.96 27.81
C SER A 21 8.73 -11.49 26.38
N PRO A 22 9.08 -10.70 25.34
CA PRO A 22 9.11 -11.18 23.96
C PRO A 22 10.33 -12.07 23.68
N ASN A 23 11.32 -12.11 24.57
CA ASN A 23 12.58 -12.80 24.35
C ASN A 23 12.45 -14.31 24.61
N PRO A 24 12.63 -15.19 23.60
CA PRO A 24 12.55 -16.64 23.79
C PRO A 24 13.58 -17.22 24.77
N LYS A 25 14.67 -16.50 25.06
CA LYS A 25 15.70 -16.93 26.01
C LYS A 25 15.26 -16.76 27.47
N ASP A 26 14.30 -15.88 27.75
CA ASP A 26 13.77 -15.66 29.10
C ASP A 26 12.67 -16.69 29.41
N LYS A 27 13.07 -17.91 29.79
CA LYS A 27 12.15 -19.04 30.01
C LYS A 27 11.09 -18.79 31.10
N LEU A 28 11.32 -17.83 31.99
CA LEU A 28 10.39 -17.54 33.10
C LEU A 28 9.25 -16.61 32.66
N LYS A 29 9.54 -15.63 31.81
CA LYS A 29 8.58 -14.61 31.38
C LYS A 29 8.10 -14.76 29.94
N TYR A 30 8.79 -15.55 29.12
CA TYR A 30 8.41 -15.80 27.74
C TYR A 30 7.23 -16.76 27.65
N LEU A 31 6.20 -16.36 26.90
CA LEU A 31 5.07 -17.21 26.58
C LEU A 31 4.79 -17.14 25.09
N LYS A 32 5.18 -18.18 24.36
CA LYS A 32 4.95 -18.30 22.91
C LYS A 32 3.48 -18.15 22.53
N LYS A 33 2.56 -18.70 23.34
CA LYS A 33 1.10 -18.63 23.10
C LYS A 33 0.54 -17.19 23.17
N TYR A 34 1.21 -16.29 23.87
CA TYR A 34 0.75 -14.90 24.07
C TYR A 34 1.73 -13.87 23.50
N THR A 35 2.57 -14.30 22.54
CA THR A 35 3.51 -13.44 21.85
C THR A 35 3.19 -13.48 20.36
N VAL A 36 2.85 -12.32 19.80
CA VAL A 36 2.67 -12.15 18.35
C VAL A 36 3.91 -11.47 17.80
N TYR A 37 4.42 -11.98 16.68
CA TYR A 37 5.61 -11.46 16.03
C TYR A 37 5.33 -11.23 14.55
N ASN A 38 5.46 -9.98 14.12
CA ASN A 38 5.32 -9.62 12.72
C ASN A 38 6.54 -8.82 12.26
N THR A 39 6.87 -8.95 10.98
CA THR A 39 7.97 -8.21 10.33
C THR A 39 7.49 -7.49 9.09
N LYS A 40 8.06 -6.31 8.81
CA LYS A 40 7.77 -5.50 7.63
C LYS A 40 9.05 -4.91 7.08
N ARG A 41 9.25 -5.02 5.77
CA ARG A 41 10.31 -4.28 5.07
C ARG A 41 9.92 -2.79 5.00
N LEU A 42 10.79 -1.92 5.50
CA LEU A 42 10.52 -0.48 5.56
C LEU A 42 10.83 0.23 4.24
N ASN A 43 11.88 -0.21 3.54
CA ASN A 43 12.25 0.38 2.26
C ASN A 43 11.49 -0.26 1.08
N LYS A 44 11.20 0.56 0.07
CA LYS A 44 10.59 0.13 -1.19
C LYS A 44 11.60 0.27 -2.32
N PHE A 45 11.67 -0.71 -3.20
CA PHE A 45 12.49 -0.63 -4.41
C PHE A 45 11.63 -0.05 -5.52
N LYS A 46 12.06 1.06 -6.10
CA LYS A 46 11.39 1.69 -7.25
C LYS A 46 12.34 1.78 -8.43
N LYS A 47 11.79 1.65 -9.63
CA LYS A 47 12.54 1.90 -10.87
C LYS A 47 12.62 3.41 -11.08
N ARG A 48 13.83 3.91 -11.22
CA ARG A 48 14.10 5.28 -11.67
C ARG A 48 14.41 5.20 -13.16
N LYS A 49 13.48 5.70 -13.99
CA LYS A 49 13.65 5.80 -15.44
C LYS A 49 14.46 7.08 -15.73
N PHE A 50 15.55 6.95 -16.48
CA PHE A 50 16.32 8.11 -16.95
C PHE A 50 15.58 8.73 -18.14
N GLN A 51 15.42 10.05 -18.13
CA GLN A 51 14.79 10.76 -19.25
C GLN A 51 15.86 11.29 -20.21
N ASN A 52 15.62 11.08 -21.51
CA ASN A 52 16.42 11.63 -22.62
C ASN A 52 15.74 12.84 -23.26
N THR A 53 14.76 13.44 -22.60
CA THR A 53 13.93 14.49 -23.18
C THR A 53 14.58 15.85 -22.95
N VAL A 54 15.21 16.37 -24.00
CA VAL A 54 15.63 17.78 -24.08
C VAL A 54 14.39 18.59 -24.45
N ASN A 55 14.14 19.71 -23.76
CA ASN A 55 13.07 20.62 -24.13
C ASN A 55 13.39 21.20 -25.53
N LEU A 56 12.58 20.87 -26.53
CA LEU A 56 12.84 21.23 -27.93
C LEU A 56 12.74 22.74 -28.20
N LEU A 57 12.13 23.50 -27.28
CA LEU A 57 11.93 24.95 -27.42
C LEU A 57 13.06 25.76 -26.77
N THR A 58 13.63 25.25 -25.66
CA THR A 58 14.66 25.97 -24.89
C THR A 58 16.04 25.33 -25.00
N GLY A 59 16.14 24.08 -25.48
CA GLY A 59 17.39 23.33 -25.53
C GLY A 59 17.93 22.93 -24.15
N GLU A 60 17.22 23.28 -23.08
CA GLU A 60 17.59 23.00 -21.69
C GLU A 60 16.76 21.83 -21.15
N THR A 61 17.38 20.96 -20.36
CA THR A 61 16.68 19.87 -19.68
C THR A 61 16.14 20.40 -18.35
N ASP A 62 14.81 20.54 -18.21
CA ASP A 62 14.13 20.87 -16.93
C ASP A 62 14.19 19.73 -15.90
N VAL A 63 14.99 18.71 -16.18
CA VAL A 63 15.10 17.50 -15.37
C VAL A 63 16.34 17.61 -14.49
N HIS A 64 16.22 17.27 -13.20
CA HIS A 64 17.33 17.31 -12.24
C HIS A 64 18.58 16.60 -12.82
N PRO A 65 19.80 17.16 -12.67
CA PRO A 65 21.02 16.65 -13.33
C PRO A 65 21.32 15.16 -13.07
N ASP A 66 20.77 14.59 -11.99
CA ASP A 66 20.92 13.17 -11.63
C ASP A 66 19.99 12.22 -12.43
N LEU A 67 19.08 12.75 -13.26
CA LEU A 67 18.12 12.00 -14.08
C LEU A 67 18.49 11.98 -15.57
N ILE A 68 19.57 12.68 -15.94
CA ILE A 68 20.11 12.70 -17.31
C ILE A 68 20.86 11.39 -17.54
N LYS A 69 20.49 10.66 -18.59
CA LYS A 69 21.14 9.40 -18.96
C LYS A 69 22.62 9.64 -19.25
N LYS A 70 23.50 9.08 -18.42
CA LYS A 70 24.93 8.94 -18.77
C LYS A 70 25.06 7.85 -19.83
N GLU A 71 25.87 8.08 -20.86
CA GLU A 71 25.97 7.27 -22.10
C GLU A 71 26.16 5.75 -21.89
N ASN A 72 26.54 5.29 -20.69
CA ASN A 72 26.79 3.88 -20.36
C ASN A 72 25.85 3.26 -19.30
N MET A 73 24.74 3.91 -18.93
CA MET A 73 23.78 3.38 -17.94
C MET A 73 22.59 2.66 -18.60
N SER A 74 22.08 1.62 -17.93
CA SER A 74 20.84 0.93 -18.27
C SER A 74 19.66 1.91 -18.35
N SER A 75 18.61 1.55 -19.09
CA SER A 75 17.43 2.41 -19.28
C SER A 75 16.70 2.77 -17.98
N TYR A 76 16.92 1.99 -16.92
CA TYR A 76 16.42 2.24 -15.58
C TYR A 76 17.46 1.82 -14.53
N GLU A 77 17.43 2.48 -13.38
CA GLU A 77 18.14 2.07 -12.16
C GLU A 77 17.11 1.71 -11.08
N ILE A 78 17.33 0.63 -10.34
CA ILE A 78 16.51 0.32 -9.17
C ILE A 78 17.12 1.02 -7.96
N LEU A 79 16.36 1.90 -7.31
CA LEU A 79 16.78 2.60 -6.11
C LEU A 79 15.85 2.31 -4.94
N SER A 80 16.45 2.10 -3.78
CA SER A 80 15.75 2.01 -2.51
C SER A 80 15.18 3.37 -2.13
N HIS A 81 13.92 3.38 -1.71
CA HIS A 81 13.20 4.56 -1.27
C HIS A 81 12.72 4.41 0.17
N TRP A 82 12.66 5.54 0.88
CA TRP A 82 12.33 5.62 2.29
C TRP A 82 11.13 6.53 2.53
N HIS A 83 10.27 6.11 3.46
CA HIS A 83 9.18 6.92 3.97
C HIS A 83 9.32 7.03 5.49
N PRO A 84 9.22 8.24 6.08
CA PRO A 84 9.46 8.43 7.50
C PRO A 84 8.31 7.91 8.37
N ASN A 85 7.08 7.85 7.87
CA ASN A 85 5.92 7.47 8.67
C ASN A 85 5.48 6.02 8.43
N LEU A 86 5.20 5.31 9.50
CA LEU A 86 4.55 4.00 9.48
C LEU A 86 3.54 3.89 10.62
N THR A 87 2.31 3.49 10.30
CA THR A 87 1.30 3.22 11.31
C THR A 87 1.20 1.71 11.56
N ILE A 88 1.28 1.31 12.83
CA ILE A 88 1.07 -0.06 13.26
C ILE A 88 -0.35 -0.14 13.82
N ASN A 89 -1.21 -0.83 13.10
CA ASN A 89 -2.58 -1.05 13.50
C ASN A 89 -2.75 -2.41 14.17
N MET A 90 -3.46 -2.43 15.31
CA MET A 90 -3.93 -3.67 15.91
C MET A 90 -5.44 -3.75 15.73
N MET A 91 -5.91 -4.84 15.15
CA MET A 91 -7.35 -5.10 15.05
C MET A 91 -7.81 -5.79 16.32
N ASP A 92 -8.75 -5.16 17.02
CA ASP A 92 -9.50 -5.80 18.09
C ASP A 92 -10.77 -6.40 17.46
N ASP A 93 -10.70 -7.68 17.11
CA ASP A 93 -11.76 -8.41 16.43
C ASP A 93 -12.31 -9.52 17.35
N HIS A 94 -13.63 -9.67 17.33
CA HIS A 94 -14.35 -10.73 18.02
C HIS A 94 -15.12 -11.62 17.03
N THR A 95 -14.88 -11.45 15.73
CA THR A 95 -15.47 -12.27 14.68
C THR A 95 -14.98 -13.70 14.83
N PRO A 96 -15.87 -14.71 14.83
CA PRO A 96 -15.51 -16.12 15.01
C PRO A 96 -14.96 -16.70 13.69
N TRP A 97 -13.75 -16.30 13.31
CA TRP A 97 -13.09 -16.84 12.14
C TRP A 97 -12.74 -18.32 12.34
N ALA A 98 -13.12 -19.16 11.40
CA ALA A 98 -12.75 -20.57 11.36
C ALA A 98 -11.64 -20.81 10.34
N ARG A 99 -10.78 -21.79 10.62
CA ARG A 99 -9.73 -22.19 9.68
C ARG A 99 -10.36 -22.72 8.40
N GLY A 100 -10.00 -22.15 7.25
CA GLY A 100 -10.52 -22.54 5.93
C GLY A 100 -11.78 -21.80 5.49
N SER A 101 -12.41 -20.98 6.34
CA SER A 101 -13.53 -20.10 5.96
C SER A 101 -13.09 -18.68 5.63
N LEU A 102 -11.78 -18.40 5.67
CA LEU A 102 -11.23 -17.08 5.42
C LEU A 102 -11.16 -16.82 3.91
N PRO A 103 -11.82 -15.75 3.41
CA PRO A 103 -11.65 -15.35 2.02
C PRO A 103 -10.28 -14.70 1.81
N ALA A 104 -9.68 -14.90 0.64
CA ALA A 104 -8.54 -14.11 0.21
C ALA A 104 -8.95 -12.62 0.12
N PRO A 105 -8.14 -11.66 0.59
CA PRO A 105 -6.75 -11.77 1.07
C PRO A 105 -6.60 -11.84 2.61
N LEU A 106 -7.69 -12.04 3.34
CA LEU A 106 -7.70 -11.93 4.80
C LEU A 106 -6.92 -13.09 5.47
N ASP A 107 -6.86 -14.23 4.79
CA ASP A 107 -6.11 -15.42 5.17
C ASP A 107 -4.60 -15.17 5.33
N GLU A 108 -4.03 -14.21 4.60
CA GLU A 108 -2.60 -13.86 4.72
C GLU A 108 -2.25 -13.16 6.04
N TYR A 109 -3.23 -12.55 6.70
CA TYR A 109 -3.02 -11.71 7.89
C TYR A 109 -3.45 -12.39 9.19
N ILE A 110 -4.33 -13.39 9.11
CA ILE A 110 -4.89 -14.09 10.28
C ILE A 110 -4.11 -15.37 10.53
N GLU A 111 -3.38 -15.39 11.64
CA GLU A 111 -2.69 -16.60 12.11
C GLU A 111 -3.48 -17.27 13.23
N PHE A 112 -3.75 -18.57 13.09
CA PHE A 112 -4.44 -19.36 14.10
C PHE A 112 -3.46 -19.93 15.13
N VAL A 113 -3.87 -19.90 16.41
CA VAL A 113 -3.16 -20.54 17.52
C VAL A 113 -3.08 -22.07 17.27
N PRO A 114 -2.02 -22.76 17.72
CA PRO A 114 -1.99 -24.22 17.70
C PRO A 114 -3.23 -24.81 18.38
N GLY A 115 -4.01 -25.61 17.64
CA GLY A 115 -5.34 -26.11 18.05
C GLY A 115 -6.50 -25.54 17.22
N GLY A 116 -6.33 -24.38 16.56
CA GLY A 116 -7.28 -23.84 15.59
C GLY A 116 -8.56 -23.21 16.15
N GLU A 117 -8.76 -23.25 17.47
CA GLU A 117 -9.93 -22.66 18.15
C GLU A 117 -9.89 -21.13 18.24
N PHE A 118 -8.68 -20.56 18.32
CA PHE A 118 -8.46 -19.11 18.46
C PHE A 118 -7.45 -18.62 17.42
N TYR A 119 -7.52 -17.33 17.11
CA TYR A 119 -6.54 -16.65 16.26
C TYR A 119 -5.82 -15.54 17.04
N TYR A 120 -4.62 -15.19 16.57
CA TYR A 120 -3.85 -14.07 17.10
C TYR A 120 -4.44 -12.74 16.63
N PRO A 121 -4.36 -11.66 17.43
CA PRO A 121 -4.75 -10.33 16.99
C PRO A 121 -4.06 -9.95 15.69
N VAL A 122 -4.81 -9.41 14.74
CA VAL A 122 -4.26 -9.01 13.44
C VAL A 122 -3.44 -7.73 13.62
N ILE A 123 -2.16 -7.82 13.33
CA ILE A 123 -1.25 -6.67 13.28
C ILE A 123 -1.09 -6.27 11.82
N TYR A 124 -1.58 -5.07 11.51
CA TYR A 124 -1.53 -4.51 10.17
C TYR A 124 -0.56 -3.33 10.11
N PHE A 125 0.48 -3.46 9.28
CA PHE A 125 1.41 -2.37 9.01
C PHE A 125 0.85 -1.47 7.91
N ASN A 126 0.27 -0.36 8.32
CA ASN A 126 -0.44 0.55 7.45
C ASN A 126 0.49 1.64 6.90
N ASP A 127 0.76 1.52 5.61
CA ASP A 127 1.42 2.50 4.75
C ASP A 127 0.49 3.00 3.63
N TYR A 128 -0.83 2.84 3.78
CA TYR A 128 -1.81 3.16 2.73
C TYR A 128 -1.81 4.66 2.38
N TRP A 129 -1.81 5.53 3.39
CA TRP A 129 -1.85 6.98 3.18
C TRP A 129 -0.47 7.59 2.91
N ASN A 130 0.59 6.78 2.81
CA ASN A 130 1.92 7.26 2.43
C ASN A 130 1.92 7.46 0.90
N LEU A 131 2.02 8.70 0.44
CA LEU A 131 1.99 9.00 -0.98
C LEU A 131 3.30 8.61 -1.64
N ASN A 132 3.27 8.21 -2.91
CA ASN A 132 4.46 7.82 -3.65
C ASN A 132 5.47 8.96 -3.81
N THR A 133 4.97 10.20 -3.87
CA THR A 133 5.74 11.44 -3.94
C THR A 133 6.51 11.76 -2.65
N GLU A 134 6.05 11.25 -1.50
CA GLU A 134 6.69 11.46 -0.18
C GLU A 134 7.89 10.53 0.05
N TYR A 135 8.06 9.52 -0.80
CA TYR A 135 9.18 8.59 -0.71
C TYR A 135 10.47 9.24 -1.21
N GLN A 136 11.49 9.27 -0.35
CA GLN A 136 12.78 9.85 -0.65
C GLN A 136 13.76 8.78 -1.13
N PRO A 137 14.52 9.00 -2.23
CA PRO A 137 15.53 8.05 -2.67
C PRO A 137 16.68 7.98 -1.67
N LEU A 138 17.11 6.76 -1.36
CA LEU A 138 18.25 6.48 -0.51
C LEU A 138 19.52 6.47 -1.35
N ASN A 139 20.22 7.59 -1.37
CA ASN A 139 21.53 7.73 -2.01
C ASN A 139 22.63 7.93 -0.95
N ASP A 140 23.87 8.11 -1.40
CA ASP A 140 25.04 8.28 -0.52
C ASP A 140 25.01 9.54 0.33
N THR A 141 24.21 10.55 -0.04
CA THR A 141 24.14 11.83 0.69
C THR A 141 23.28 11.72 1.95
N VAL A 142 22.34 10.78 1.99
CA VAL A 142 21.43 10.57 3.13
C VAL A 142 22.14 9.77 4.24
N LYS A 143 22.57 10.45 5.30
CA LYS A 143 23.28 9.84 6.45
C LYS A 143 22.39 9.46 7.64
N LYS A 144 21.20 10.06 7.74
CA LYS A 144 20.25 9.85 8.84
C LYS A 144 18.85 9.70 8.27
N LEU A 145 18.10 8.74 8.80
CA LEU A 145 16.71 8.48 8.43
C LEU A 145 15.83 8.65 9.67
N ASN A 146 14.80 9.48 9.54
CA ASN A 146 13.80 9.62 10.59
C ASN A 146 12.70 8.57 10.38
N LEU A 147 12.28 7.92 11.47
CA LEU A 147 11.18 6.97 11.50
C LEU A 147 10.20 7.37 12.60
N THR A 148 8.98 7.72 12.22
CA THR A 148 7.85 8.01 13.10
C THR A 148 6.93 6.80 13.09
N LEU A 149 6.76 6.18 14.25
CA LEU A 149 5.86 5.06 14.45
C LEU A 149 4.60 5.52 15.17
N THR A 150 3.44 5.29 14.57
CA THR A 150 2.14 5.56 15.19
C THR A 150 1.45 4.25 15.50
N TYR A 151 0.93 4.10 16.72
CA TYR A 151 0.14 2.93 17.10
C TYR A 151 -1.33 3.33 17.26
N SER A 152 -2.24 2.63 16.58
CA SER A 152 -3.68 2.87 16.72
C SER A 152 -4.53 1.64 16.43
N PRO A 153 -5.67 1.45 17.09
CA PRO A 153 -6.58 0.35 16.74
C PRO A 153 -7.21 0.58 15.37
N ILE A 154 -7.56 -0.50 14.66
CA ILE A 154 -8.30 -0.45 13.38
C ILE A 154 -9.57 -1.28 13.46
N SER A 155 -10.65 -0.79 12.84
CA SER A 155 -11.89 -1.56 12.71
C SER A 155 -11.82 -2.57 11.57
N LEU A 156 -12.59 -3.66 11.68
CA LEU A 156 -12.65 -4.74 10.68
C LEU A 156 -12.92 -4.21 9.27
N LEU A 157 -13.92 -3.34 9.10
CA LEU A 157 -14.29 -2.78 7.79
C LEU A 157 -13.14 -1.99 7.14
N ARG A 158 -12.47 -1.13 7.93
CA ARG A 158 -11.34 -0.33 7.42
C ARG A 158 -10.17 -1.23 7.02
N TRP A 159 -9.89 -2.23 7.84
CA TRP A 159 -8.86 -3.20 7.53
C TRP A 159 -9.18 -4.02 6.27
N GLN A 160 -10.42 -4.50 6.10
CA GLN A 160 -10.85 -5.23 4.90
C GLN A 160 -10.66 -4.39 3.63
N MET A 161 -11.00 -3.10 3.68
CA MET A 161 -10.77 -2.18 2.55
C MET A 161 -9.29 -2.09 2.19
N TYR A 162 -8.41 -1.89 3.18
CA TYR A 162 -6.96 -1.82 2.93
C TYR A 162 -6.38 -3.15 2.45
N ALA A 163 -6.83 -4.28 3.01
CA ALA A 163 -6.40 -5.61 2.59
C ALA A 163 -6.77 -5.89 1.13
N ALA A 164 -7.99 -5.53 0.71
CA ALA A 164 -8.44 -5.66 -0.67
C ALA A 164 -7.61 -4.81 -1.65
N GLN A 165 -7.24 -3.59 -1.26
CA GLN A 165 -6.38 -2.73 -2.08
C GLN A 165 -4.95 -3.28 -2.21
N ASN A 166 -4.38 -3.84 -1.14
CA ASN A 166 -3.07 -4.50 -1.22
C ASN A 166 -3.10 -5.71 -2.16
N MET A 167 -4.18 -6.50 -2.14
CA MET A 167 -4.36 -7.61 -3.07
C MET A 167 -4.45 -7.13 -4.53
N ARG A 168 -5.13 -6.01 -4.78
CA ARG A 168 -5.15 -5.36 -6.10
C ARG A 168 -3.74 -4.97 -6.57
N SER A 169 -2.95 -4.32 -5.71
CA SER A 169 -1.55 -3.97 -6.04
C SER A 169 -0.69 -5.21 -6.33
N LYS A 170 -0.83 -6.28 -5.53
CA LYS A 170 -0.17 -7.58 -5.79
C LYS A 170 -0.58 -8.19 -7.15
N TRP A 171 -1.86 -8.10 -7.50
CA TRP A 171 -2.36 -8.58 -8.79
C TRP A 171 -1.73 -7.81 -9.96
N TYR A 172 -1.68 -6.48 -9.90
CA TYR A 172 -0.99 -5.69 -10.93
C TYR A 172 0.51 -5.97 -10.99
N SER A 173 1.15 -6.21 -9.84
CA SER A 173 2.55 -6.64 -9.78
C SER A 173 2.78 -7.96 -10.53
N MET A 174 1.82 -8.89 -10.50
CA MET A 174 1.88 -10.14 -11.27
C MET A 174 1.71 -9.91 -12.78
N LEU A 175 0.95 -8.90 -13.20
CA LEU A 175 0.76 -8.55 -14.62
C LEU A 175 1.97 -7.84 -15.24
N GLY A 176 2.84 -7.27 -14.41
CA GLY A 176 4.10 -6.67 -14.85
C GLY A 176 4.43 -5.38 -14.10
N ALA A 177 5.70 -4.97 -14.19
CA ALA A 177 6.18 -3.80 -13.47
C ALA A 177 5.55 -2.47 -13.95
N ASP A 178 5.23 -2.34 -15.24
CA ASP A 178 4.61 -1.13 -15.77
C ASP A 178 3.14 -1.02 -15.30
N PHE A 179 2.39 -2.14 -15.29
CA PHE A 179 1.04 -2.19 -14.73
C PHE A 179 0.98 -1.86 -13.23
N MET A 180 2.01 -2.26 -12.47
CA MET A 180 2.15 -1.87 -11.08
C MET A 180 2.36 -0.35 -10.94
N GLU A 181 3.26 0.22 -11.74
CA GLU A 181 3.57 1.66 -11.70
C GLU A 181 2.33 2.49 -12.04
N ASP A 182 1.57 2.09 -13.07
CA ASP A 182 0.30 2.74 -13.45
C ASP A 182 -0.75 2.64 -12.32
N SER A 183 -0.96 1.45 -11.76
CA SER A 183 -1.90 1.26 -10.65
C SER A 183 -1.52 2.08 -9.41
N ASP A 184 -0.23 2.13 -9.08
CA ASP A 184 0.28 2.86 -7.92
C ASP A 184 0.12 4.38 -8.14
N ASN A 185 0.33 4.89 -9.36
CA ASN A 185 0.13 6.29 -9.73
C ASN A 185 -1.35 6.69 -9.70
N ASP A 186 -2.24 5.87 -10.27
CA ASP A 186 -3.69 6.07 -10.22
C ASP A 186 -4.18 6.15 -8.77
N GLN A 187 -3.72 5.21 -7.94
CA GLN A 187 -4.08 5.16 -6.53
C GLN A 187 -3.57 6.40 -5.78
N ASP A 188 -2.36 6.86 -6.07
CA ASP A 188 -1.80 8.08 -5.45
C ASP A 188 -2.60 9.32 -5.83
N SER A 189 -2.93 9.47 -7.12
CA SER A 189 -3.73 10.60 -7.60
C SER A 189 -5.09 10.67 -6.91
N LEU A 190 -5.74 9.53 -6.69
CA LEU A 190 -7.01 9.46 -5.97
C LEU A 190 -6.85 9.82 -4.49
N LYS A 191 -5.77 9.38 -3.83
CA LYS A 191 -5.48 9.77 -2.44
C LYS A 191 -5.21 11.26 -2.33
N THR A 192 -4.38 11.80 -3.22
CA THR A 192 -4.08 13.24 -3.30
C THR A 192 -5.36 14.03 -3.49
N ALA A 193 -6.22 13.65 -4.44
CA ALA A 193 -7.51 14.30 -4.64
C ALA A 193 -8.37 14.27 -3.37
N ILE A 194 -8.41 13.14 -2.63
CA ILE A 194 -9.18 13.05 -1.38
C ILE A 194 -8.59 13.94 -0.27
N ILE A 195 -7.26 14.03 -0.17
CA ILE A 195 -6.57 14.78 0.88
C ILE A 195 -6.64 16.30 0.60
N GLU A 196 -6.43 16.71 -0.64
CA GLU A 196 -6.29 18.11 -1.03
C GLU A 196 -7.62 18.78 -1.38
N THR A 197 -8.64 18.00 -1.80
CA THR A 197 -9.94 18.57 -2.18
C THR A 197 -10.81 18.86 -0.97
N ASN A 198 -11.55 19.95 -1.02
CA ASN A 198 -12.58 20.25 -0.03
C ASN A 198 -13.62 19.11 0.02
N PRO A 199 -13.89 18.53 1.20
CA PRO A 199 -14.78 17.37 1.33
C PRO A 199 -16.20 17.61 0.81
N TYR A 200 -16.71 18.84 0.89
CA TYR A 200 -18.03 19.19 0.35
C TYR A 200 -18.04 19.19 -1.18
N LEU A 201 -16.99 19.71 -1.80
CA LEU A 201 -16.84 19.69 -3.26
C LEU A 201 -16.66 18.25 -3.75
N LEU A 202 -15.82 17.46 -3.08
CA LEU A 202 -15.61 16.06 -3.41
C LEU A 202 -16.93 15.27 -3.32
N ALA A 203 -17.69 15.45 -2.25
CA ALA A 203 -19.00 14.81 -2.10
C ALA A 203 -19.97 15.19 -3.25
N MET A 204 -20.02 16.47 -3.62
CA MET A 204 -20.84 16.93 -4.75
C MET A 204 -20.40 16.27 -6.07
N THR A 205 -19.09 16.19 -6.34
CA THR A 205 -18.58 15.53 -7.56
C THR A 205 -18.99 14.06 -7.62
N ILE A 206 -18.88 13.33 -6.51
CA ILE A 206 -19.28 11.92 -6.43
C ILE A 206 -20.78 11.76 -6.70
N ILE A 207 -21.62 12.61 -6.09
CA ILE A 207 -23.08 12.57 -6.29
C ILE A 207 -23.44 12.83 -7.76
N VAL A 208 -22.87 13.87 -8.36
CA VAL A 208 -23.10 14.23 -9.76
C VAL A 208 -22.64 13.10 -10.70
N SER A 209 -21.48 12.50 -10.44
CA SER A 209 -20.99 11.34 -11.20
C SER A 209 -21.92 10.14 -11.11
N ILE A 210 -22.42 9.79 -9.92
CA ILE A 210 -23.38 8.67 -9.75
C ILE A 210 -24.67 8.94 -10.54
N ILE A 211 -25.20 10.16 -10.47
CA ILE A 211 -26.41 10.55 -11.21
C ILE A 211 -26.18 10.43 -12.73
N HIS A 212 -25.05 10.93 -13.22
CA HIS A 212 -24.66 10.77 -14.64
C HIS A 212 -24.58 9.30 -15.05
N SER A 213 -23.90 8.46 -14.27
CA SER A 213 -23.81 7.01 -14.57
C SER A 213 -25.16 6.32 -14.58
N VAL A 214 -26.10 6.71 -13.70
CA VAL A 214 -27.47 6.18 -13.69
C VAL A 214 -28.23 6.61 -14.95
N PHE A 215 -28.15 7.89 -15.34
CA PHE A 215 -28.80 8.35 -16.56
C PHE A 215 -28.23 7.70 -17.82
N GLU A 216 -26.91 7.54 -17.91
CA GLU A 216 -26.26 6.81 -19.00
C GLU A 216 -26.71 5.35 -19.05
N PHE A 217 -26.79 4.67 -17.89
CA PHE A 217 -27.28 3.30 -17.81
C PHE A 217 -28.76 3.18 -18.24
N LEU A 218 -29.61 4.11 -17.81
CA LEU A 218 -31.02 4.14 -18.18
C LEU A 218 -31.20 4.44 -19.67
N ALA A 219 -30.43 5.36 -20.22
CA ALA A 219 -30.41 5.66 -21.66
C ALA A 219 -29.97 4.43 -22.47
N PHE A 220 -28.87 3.78 -22.07
CA PHE A 220 -28.39 2.56 -22.69
C PHE A 220 -29.43 1.42 -22.65
N LYS A 221 -30.13 1.27 -21.52
CA LYS A 221 -31.21 0.29 -21.38
C LYS A 221 -32.39 0.60 -22.31
N ASN A 222 -32.76 1.87 -22.45
CA ASN A 222 -33.83 2.31 -23.34
C ASN A 222 -33.45 2.06 -24.82
N ASP A 223 -32.22 2.41 -25.21
CA ASP A 223 -31.71 2.15 -26.55
C ASP A 223 -31.74 0.65 -26.92
N ILE A 224 -31.29 -0.23 -26.02
CA ILE A 224 -31.39 -1.69 -26.23
C ILE A 224 -32.84 -2.13 -26.39
N GLN A 225 -33.74 -1.61 -25.55
CA GLN A 225 -35.17 -1.94 -25.62
C GLN A 225 -35.79 -1.48 -26.95
N PHE A 226 -35.41 -0.29 -27.43
CA PHE A 226 -35.85 0.27 -28.70
C PHE A 226 -35.42 -0.61 -29.89
N TRP A 227 -34.16 -1.04 -29.93
CA TRP A 227 -33.66 -1.92 -30.99
C TRP A 227 -34.20 -3.35 -30.91
N ARG A 228 -34.43 -3.88 -29.70
CA ARG A 228 -35.03 -5.21 -29.51
C ARG A 228 -36.47 -5.26 -30.03
N ASN A 229 -37.25 -4.20 -29.81
CA ASN A 229 -38.65 -4.14 -30.25
C ASN A 229 -38.80 -3.96 -31.77
N ARG A 230 -37.71 -3.63 -32.49
CA ARG A 230 -37.69 -3.50 -33.97
C ARG A 230 -37.20 -4.76 -34.71
N LYS A 231 -36.77 -5.82 -34.00
CA LYS A 231 -36.29 -7.09 -34.58
C LYS A 231 -37.33 -8.24 -34.53
N LEU A 232 -38.61 -7.90 -34.51
CA LEU A 232 -39.75 -8.78 -34.81
C LEU A 232 -40.58 -8.12 -35.91
#